data_AF-A0A3E5F4R6-F1
#
_entry.id   AF-A0A3E5F4R6-F1
#
_cell.length_a   1.000
_cell.length_b   1.000
_cell.length_c   1.000
_cell.angle_alpha   90.00
_cell.angle_beta   90.00
_cell.angle_gamma   90.00
#
_symmetry.space_group_name_H-M   'P 1'
#
loop_
_entity.id
_entity.type
_entity.pdbx_description
1 polymer ?
#
loop_
_entity_poly.entity_id
_entity_poly.type
_entity_poly.pdbx_seq_one_letter_code
_entity_poly.pdbx_strand_id
1 'polypeptide(L)'
;MVAFISNIEFYNTPEGEVMMKEFGQPTVVLKETDRPTIEHMLAVIRDRYPKAHARLMQLYSASTMNRWHYEFRVVHRFIRCNFGEYDQYNLDINKDGQFVFEEVKCPLRGECEHEGVICRPELDTALTDREMDVFRLIASSCQTDEIAAELHISPCTVNRHRENIKAKIKVRNVGEMISYWHRNQMK
;
A
#
# COMPACT_ATOMS: atom_id res chain seq x y z
N MET A 1 -8.12 12.59 -5.73
CA MET A 1 -6.78 12.24 -6.27
C MET A 1 -5.99 11.72 -5.09
N VAL A 2 -5.49 10.48 -5.13
CA VAL A 2 -4.75 9.91 -3.99
C VAL A 2 -3.31 10.43 -4.05
N ALA A 3 -2.86 11.10 -2.99
CA ALA A 3 -1.48 11.60 -2.91
C ALA A 3 -0.48 10.44 -2.89
N PHE A 4 0.67 10.63 -3.53
CA PHE A 4 1.81 9.73 -3.35
C PHE A 4 2.40 9.96 -1.96
N ILE A 5 2.60 8.88 -1.21
CA ILE A 5 3.11 8.91 0.15
C ILE A 5 4.33 8.02 0.22
N SER A 6 5.36 8.51 0.90
CA SER A 6 6.66 7.86 1.03
C SER A 6 7.36 8.34 2.29
N ASN A 7 8.36 7.58 2.75
CA ASN A 7 9.19 7.93 3.90
C ASN A 7 8.39 8.19 5.18
N ILE A 8 7.50 7.27 5.52
CA ILE A 8 6.69 7.33 6.76
C ILE A 8 7.07 6.17 7.67
N GLU A 9 7.20 6.51 8.95
CA GLU A 9 7.25 5.59 10.07
C GLU A 9 5.95 5.69 10.89
N PHE A 10 5.40 4.56 11.33
CA PHE A 10 4.30 4.45 12.27
C PHE A 10 4.74 3.73 13.53
N TYR A 11 4.17 4.08 14.67
CA TYR A 11 4.40 3.30 15.90
C TYR A 11 3.23 3.43 16.86
N ASN A 12 3.03 2.41 17.70
CA ASN A 12 1.96 2.42 18.70
C ASN A 12 2.41 3.12 19.99
N THR A 13 1.51 3.88 20.60
CA THR A 13 1.67 4.33 21.99
C THR A 13 1.05 3.34 22.98
N PRO A 14 1.46 3.35 24.27
CA PRO A 14 0.80 2.56 25.32
C PRO A 14 -0.70 2.86 25.47
N GLU A 15 -1.13 4.07 25.14
CA GLU A 15 -2.52 4.53 25.17
C GLU A 15 -3.34 3.97 23.98
N GLY A 16 -2.69 3.29 23.04
CA GLY A 16 -3.32 2.65 21.89
C GLY A 16 -3.48 3.57 20.68
N GLU A 17 -2.85 4.74 20.69
CA GLU A 17 -2.77 5.64 19.55
C GLU A 17 -1.73 5.15 18.54
N VAL A 18 -1.93 5.48 17.27
CA VAL A 18 -0.94 5.30 16.20
C VAL A 18 -0.29 6.63 15.93
N MET A 19 1.01 6.72 16.16
CA MET A 19 1.83 7.86 15.77
C MET A 19 2.27 7.70 14.32
N MET A 20 2.35 8.80 13.59
CA MET A 20 2.84 8.90 12.22
C MET A 20 3.99 9.91 12.17
N LYS A 21 5.12 9.49 11.63
CA LYS A 21 6.35 10.28 11.51
C LYS A 21 6.83 10.27 10.07
N GLU A 22 6.45 11.30 9.33
CA GLU A 22 7.00 11.55 8.00
C GLU A 22 8.42 12.13 8.10
N PHE A 23 9.31 11.70 7.20
CA PHE A 23 10.70 12.14 7.19
C PHE A 23 10.81 13.68 7.10
N GLY A 24 11.54 14.27 8.06
CA GLY A 24 11.72 15.72 8.15
C GLY A 24 10.53 16.49 8.73
N GLN A 25 9.40 15.85 9.04
CA GLN A 25 8.24 16.47 9.66
C GLN A 25 8.12 16.14 11.15
N PRO A 26 7.42 16.95 11.96
CA PRO A 26 7.06 16.59 13.33
C PRO A 26 6.23 15.30 13.38
N THR A 27 6.35 14.56 14.48
CA THR A 27 5.49 13.40 14.73
C THR A 27 4.07 13.87 15.04
N VAL A 28 3.06 13.21 14.48
CA VAL A 28 1.64 13.49 14.72
C VAL A 28 0.88 12.21 15.08
N VAL A 29 -0.24 12.34 15.79
CA VAL A 29 -1.19 11.23 15.98
C VAL A 29 -1.99 11.05 14.69
N LEU A 30 -2.08 9.82 14.17
CA LEU A 30 -2.92 9.49 13.03
C LEU A 30 -4.41 9.63 13.40
N LYS A 31 -5.12 10.48 12.68
CA LYS A 31 -6.53 10.83 12.90
C LYS A 31 -7.38 10.51 11.67
N GLU A 32 -8.69 10.42 11.87
CA GLU A 32 -9.67 10.26 10.78
C GLU A 32 -9.60 11.36 9.72
N THR A 33 -9.07 12.53 10.09
CA THR A 33 -8.89 13.70 9.21
C THR A 33 -7.65 13.60 8.33
N ASP A 34 -6.74 12.64 8.54
CA ASP A 34 -5.53 12.43 7.73
C ASP A 34 -5.87 11.68 6.44
N ARG A 35 -6.82 12.25 5.70
CA ARG A 35 -7.46 11.66 4.51
C ARG A 35 -6.46 11.22 3.44
N PRO A 36 -5.42 12.01 3.09
CA PRO A 36 -4.46 11.57 2.09
C PRO A 36 -3.77 10.25 2.47
N THR A 37 -3.36 10.12 3.74
CA THR A 37 -2.73 8.90 4.27
C THR A 37 -3.68 7.72 4.26
N ILE A 38 -4.90 7.91 4.77
CA ILE A 38 -5.92 6.87 4.82
C ILE A 38 -6.25 6.37 3.40
N GLU A 39 -6.46 7.28 2.46
CA GLU A 39 -6.81 6.93 1.08
C GLU A 39 -5.66 6.22 0.35
N HIS A 40 -4.41 6.65 0.58
CA HIS A 40 -3.22 5.99 0.05
C HIS A 40 -3.09 4.56 0.60
N MET A 41 -3.11 4.42 1.92
CA MET A 41 -3.00 3.13 2.60
C MET A 41 -4.09 2.18 2.13
N LEU A 42 -5.34 2.64 2.09
CA LEU A 42 -6.46 1.81 1.65
C LEU A 42 -6.29 1.36 0.18
N ALA A 43 -5.83 2.24 -0.71
CA ALA A 43 -5.56 1.88 -2.10
C ALA A 43 -4.47 0.81 -2.21
N VAL A 44 -3.38 0.93 -1.47
CA VAL A 44 -2.29 -0.06 -1.45
C VAL A 44 -2.77 -1.39 -0.86
N ILE A 45 -3.49 -1.37 0.27
CA ILE A 45 -4.05 -2.57 0.90
C ILE A 45 -5.00 -3.30 -0.05
N ARG A 46 -5.88 -2.56 -0.74
CA ARG A 46 -6.80 -3.13 -1.74
C ARG A 46 -6.07 -3.73 -2.94
N ASP A 47 -5.14 -2.97 -3.54
CA ASP A 47 -4.55 -3.32 -4.83
C ASP A 47 -3.43 -4.38 -4.70
N ARG A 48 -2.76 -4.45 -3.55
CA ARG A 48 -1.60 -5.34 -3.31
C ARG A 48 -1.89 -6.46 -2.31
N TYR A 49 -2.81 -6.27 -1.36
CA TYR A 49 -3.10 -7.23 -0.29
C TYR A 49 -4.61 -7.55 -0.19
N PRO A 50 -5.25 -8.02 -1.28
CA PRO A 50 -6.71 -8.12 -1.37
C PRO A 50 -7.34 -9.04 -0.32
N LYS A 51 -6.65 -10.09 0.13
CA LYS A 51 -7.11 -10.96 1.23
C LYS A 51 -7.22 -10.21 2.55
N ALA A 52 -6.20 -9.41 2.88
CA ALA A 52 -6.20 -8.56 4.07
C ALA A 52 -7.29 -7.47 3.98
N HIS A 53 -7.39 -6.82 2.81
CA HIS A 53 -8.44 -5.85 2.53
C HIS A 53 -9.84 -6.43 2.76
N ALA A 54 -10.16 -7.57 2.13
CA ALA A 54 -11.46 -8.21 2.26
C ALA A 54 -11.79 -8.55 3.73
N ARG A 55 -10.82 -9.09 4.48
CA ARG A 55 -11.01 -9.41 5.91
C ARG A 55 -11.26 -8.18 6.76
N LEU A 56 -10.50 -7.10 6.53
CA LEU A 56 -10.69 -5.82 7.24
C LEU A 56 -12.06 -5.20 6.95
N MET A 57 -12.49 -5.24 5.69
CA MET A 57 -13.78 -4.70 5.27
C MET A 57 -14.93 -5.47 5.92
N GLN A 58 -14.83 -6.81 6.00
CA GLN A 58 -15.80 -7.64 6.73
C GLN A 58 -15.82 -7.29 8.22
N LEU A 59 -14.66 -7.16 8.85
CA LEU A 59 -14.53 -6.89 10.28
C LEU A 59 -15.21 -5.57 10.70
N TYR A 60 -15.10 -4.52 9.89
CA TYR A 60 -15.65 -3.20 10.19
C TYR A 60 -16.98 -2.90 9.48
N SER A 61 -17.62 -3.90 8.86
CA SER A 61 -18.86 -3.75 8.08
C SER A 61 -20.01 -3.04 8.81
N ALA A 62 -20.09 -3.15 10.13
CA ALA A 62 -21.06 -2.43 10.96
C ALA A 62 -20.84 -0.89 11.01
N SER A 63 -19.63 -0.41 10.68
CA SER A 63 -19.28 1.02 10.68
C SER A 63 -19.52 1.72 9.34
N THR A 64 -20.13 1.06 8.36
CA THR A 64 -20.32 1.53 6.98
C THR A 64 -21.15 2.81 6.85
N MET A 65 -21.98 3.14 7.84
CA MET A 65 -22.80 4.37 7.86
C MET A 65 -21.95 5.65 7.84
N ASN A 66 -20.71 5.60 8.34
CA ASN A 66 -19.75 6.68 8.20
C ASN A 66 -18.53 6.15 7.43
N ARG A 67 -18.48 6.45 6.14
CA ARG A 67 -17.40 6.03 5.24
C ARG A 67 -16.02 6.40 5.76
N TRP A 68 -15.84 7.60 6.29
CA TRP A 68 -14.52 8.08 6.71
C TRP A 68 -14.04 7.37 7.96
N HIS A 69 -14.92 7.21 8.94
CA HIS A 69 -14.62 6.43 10.14
C HIS A 69 -14.32 4.97 9.77
N TYR A 70 -15.11 4.38 8.87
CA TYR A 70 -14.91 3.02 8.39
C TYR A 70 -13.53 2.82 7.73
N GLU A 71 -13.17 3.68 6.77
CA GLU A 71 -11.86 3.60 6.09
C GLU A 71 -10.70 3.83 7.08
N PHE A 72 -10.85 4.77 8.02
CA PHE A 72 -9.87 4.96 9.09
C PHE A 72 -9.71 3.71 9.93
N ARG A 73 -10.79 3.05 10.36
CA ARG A 73 -10.72 1.81 11.17
C ARG A 73 -9.99 0.69 10.44
N VAL A 74 -10.24 0.53 9.14
CA VAL A 74 -9.54 -0.43 8.27
C VAL A 74 -8.04 -0.15 8.25
N VAL A 75 -7.64 1.09 7.93
CA VAL A 75 -6.23 1.49 7.82
C VAL A 75 -5.53 1.44 9.17
N HIS A 76 -6.15 2.00 10.20
CA HIS A 76 -5.63 2.01 11.57
C HIS A 76 -5.37 0.59 12.07
N ARG A 77 -6.30 -0.35 11.86
CA ARG A 77 -6.09 -1.75 12.24
C ARG A 77 -4.95 -2.39 11.45
N PHE A 78 -4.84 -2.11 10.16
CA PHE A 78 -3.77 -2.64 9.33
C PHE A 78 -2.39 -2.16 9.82
N ILE A 79 -2.23 -0.86 10.08
CA ILE A 79 -0.99 -0.26 10.61
C ILE A 79 -0.61 -0.91 11.93
N ARG A 80 -1.52 -0.96 12.91
CA ARG A 80 -1.23 -1.56 14.23
C ARG A 80 -0.77 -3.02 14.17
N CYS A 81 -1.19 -3.76 13.14
CA CYS A 81 -0.84 -5.16 12.97
C CYS A 81 0.52 -5.38 12.27
N ASN A 82 1.08 -4.33 11.65
CA ASN A 82 2.16 -4.46 10.66
C ASN A 82 3.30 -3.43 10.78
N PHE A 83 3.06 -2.29 11.42
CA PHE A 83 3.88 -1.06 11.43
C PHE A 83 3.76 -0.37 12.81
N GLY A 84 4.13 -1.10 13.85
CA GLY A 84 3.71 -0.82 15.21
C GLY A 84 4.85 -0.68 16.21
N GLU A 85 6.05 -1.07 15.83
CA GLU A 85 7.29 -0.81 16.56
C GLU A 85 7.84 0.56 16.12
N TYR A 86 8.81 1.10 16.86
CA TYR A 86 9.48 2.33 16.45
C TYR A 86 10.90 1.99 16.01
N ASP A 87 11.15 2.03 14.71
CA ASP A 87 12.46 1.81 14.09
C ASP A 87 12.87 3.00 13.21
N GLN A 88 13.82 3.79 13.71
CA GLN A 88 14.31 4.96 12.98
C GLN A 88 15.12 4.63 11.71
N TYR A 89 15.46 3.36 11.48
CA TYR A 89 16.28 2.93 10.35
C TYR A 89 15.46 2.33 9.19
N ASN A 90 14.30 1.74 9.46
CA ASN A 90 13.50 1.01 8.48
C ASN A 90 12.07 1.57 8.39
N LEU A 91 11.90 2.66 7.63
CA LEU A 91 10.59 3.29 7.43
C LEU A 91 9.56 2.31 6.86
N ASP A 92 8.40 2.19 7.52
CA ASP A 92 7.26 1.35 7.12
C ASP A 92 6.78 1.62 5.69
N ILE A 93 6.80 2.88 5.26
CA ILE A 93 6.63 3.26 3.87
C ILE A 93 7.95 3.84 3.39
N ASN A 94 8.66 3.10 2.52
CA ASN A 94 9.96 3.54 2.02
C ASN A 94 9.83 4.69 0.98
N LYS A 95 10.97 5.16 0.47
CA LYS A 95 11.04 6.24 -0.53
C LYS A 95 10.27 5.96 -1.83
N ASP A 96 10.04 4.69 -2.15
CA ASP A 96 9.34 4.24 -3.35
C ASP A 96 7.84 3.97 -3.08
N GLY A 97 7.34 4.26 -1.88
CA GLY A 97 5.94 3.99 -1.50
C GLY A 97 5.63 2.50 -1.33
N GLN A 98 6.65 1.68 -1.07
CA GLN A 98 6.47 0.26 -0.74
C GLN A 98 6.37 0.07 0.75
N PHE A 99 5.52 -0.88 1.15
CA PHE A 99 5.37 -1.29 2.54
C PHE A 99 6.53 -2.18 2.95
N VAL A 100 7.17 -1.83 4.06
CA VAL A 100 8.21 -2.59 4.74
C VAL A 100 7.55 -3.15 6.01
N PHE A 101 7.18 -4.42 5.98
CA PHE A 101 6.44 -5.04 7.08
C PHE A 101 7.33 -5.35 8.28
N GLU A 102 6.84 -5.01 9.46
CA GLU A 102 7.45 -5.36 10.73
C GLU A 102 6.83 -6.60 11.36
N GLU A 103 7.56 -7.17 12.32
CA GLU A 103 7.01 -8.16 13.24
C GLU A 103 6.60 -7.50 14.57
N VAL A 104 5.46 -6.81 14.53
CA VAL A 104 4.91 -6.12 15.72
C VAL A 104 4.60 -7.12 16.84
N LYS A 105 4.91 -6.74 18.09
CA LYS A 105 4.58 -7.49 19.31
C LYS A 105 3.07 -7.48 19.56
N CYS A 106 2.38 -8.41 18.91
CA CYS A 106 0.95 -8.61 19.08
C CYS A 106 0.67 -9.53 20.28
N PRO A 107 -0.08 -9.10 21.30
CA PRO A 107 -0.42 -9.96 22.44
C PRO A 107 -1.36 -11.11 22.09
N LEU A 108 -2.05 -11.04 20.93
CA LEU A 108 -2.93 -12.09 20.43
C LEU A 108 -2.23 -13.06 19.46
N ARG A 109 -0.90 -13.01 19.35
CA ARG A 109 -0.14 -13.94 18.49
C ARG A 109 -0.40 -15.39 18.92
N GLY A 110 -0.75 -16.26 17.98
CA GLY A 110 -1.15 -17.65 18.20
C GLY A 110 -2.65 -17.85 18.44
N GLU A 111 -3.38 -16.80 18.83
CA GLU A 111 -4.81 -16.87 19.20
C GLU A 111 -5.70 -15.98 18.31
N CYS A 112 -5.11 -15.02 17.60
CA CYS A 112 -5.83 -14.07 16.77
C CYS A 112 -6.45 -14.75 15.55
N GLU A 113 -7.78 -14.69 15.42
CA GLU A 113 -8.52 -15.18 14.25
C GLU A 113 -8.15 -14.51 12.91
N HIS A 114 -7.29 -13.49 12.94
CA HIS A 114 -6.86 -12.74 11.76
C HIS A 114 -5.34 -12.82 11.54
N GLU A 115 -4.65 -13.65 12.34
CA GLU A 115 -3.24 -13.90 12.15
C GLU A 115 -2.97 -14.51 10.77
N GLY A 116 -1.90 -14.04 10.11
CA GLY A 116 -1.53 -14.47 8.75
C GLY A 116 -2.44 -13.95 7.65
N VAL A 117 -3.51 -13.20 7.99
CA VAL A 117 -4.40 -12.56 7.02
C VAL A 117 -4.26 -11.05 7.06
N ILE A 118 -4.46 -10.41 8.24
CA ILE A 118 -4.30 -8.95 8.39
C ILE A 118 -2.85 -8.59 8.69
N CYS A 119 -2.21 -9.33 9.60
CA CYS A 119 -0.77 -9.25 9.83
C CYS A 119 -0.05 -10.25 8.93
N ARG A 120 1.18 -9.94 8.54
CA ARG A 120 1.96 -10.72 7.56
C ARG A 120 1.12 -11.01 6.29
N PRO A 121 0.49 -9.98 5.68
CA PRO A 121 -0.45 -10.19 4.60
C PRO A 121 0.26 -10.71 3.34
N GLU A 122 -0.42 -11.58 2.60
CA GLU A 122 0.07 -12.11 1.34
C GLU A 122 -0.07 -11.07 0.22
N LEU A 123 1.04 -10.79 -0.47
CA LEU A 123 1.07 -9.95 -1.67
C LEU A 123 0.41 -10.69 -2.84
N ASP A 124 -0.58 -10.07 -3.48
CA ASP A 124 -1.14 -10.56 -4.73
C ASP A 124 -0.18 -10.24 -5.88
N THR A 125 0.36 -11.27 -6.53
CA THR A 125 1.31 -11.14 -7.64
C THR A 125 0.63 -11.07 -9.00
N ALA A 126 -0.70 -11.24 -9.08
CA ALA A 126 -1.43 -11.19 -10.35
C ALA A 126 -1.57 -9.74 -10.84
N LEU A 127 -1.16 -9.48 -12.08
CA LEU A 127 -1.41 -8.20 -12.73
C LEU A 127 -2.85 -8.15 -13.23
N THR A 128 -3.55 -7.05 -12.94
CA THR A 128 -4.87 -6.79 -13.53
C THR A 128 -4.74 -6.45 -15.02
N ASP A 129 -5.83 -6.56 -15.78
CA ASP A 129 -5.83 -6.20 -17.22
C ASP A 129 -5.30 -4.78 -17.46
N ARG A 130 -5.72 -3.82 -16.62
CA ARG A 130 -5.25 -2.43 -16.70
C ARG A 130 -3.77 -2.27 -16.35
N GLU A 131 -3.27 -3.03 -15.39
CA GLU A 131 -1.83 -3.07 -15.09
C GLU A 131 -1.05 -3.70 -16.25
N MET A 132 -1.61 -4.71 -16.92
CA MET A 132 -1.00 -5.32 -18.10
C MET A 132 -0.93 -4.36 -19.28
N ASP A 133 -1.99 -3.58 -19.54
CA ASP A 133 -2.00 -2.56 -20.59
C ASP A 133 -0.92 -1.50 -20.36
N VAL A 134 -0.81 -1.00 -19.13
CA VAL A 134 0.26 -0.07 -18.74
C VAL A 134 1.63 -0.73 -18.89
N PHE A 135 1.79 -1.98 -18.45
CA PHE A 135 3.07 -2.68 -18.52
C PHE A 135 3.54 -2.89 -19.97
N ARG A 136 2.61 -3.23 -20.88
CA ARG A 136 2.89 -3.36 -22.32
C ARG A 136 3.45 -2.07 -22.90
N LEU A 137 2.84 -0.93 -22.58
CA LEU A 137 3.31 0.36 -23.09
C LEU A 137 4.66 0.78 -22.46
N ILE A 138 4.90 0.45 -21.19
CA ILE A 138 6.23 0.63 -20.56
C ILE A 138 7.29 -0.22 -21.28
N ALA A 139 6.98 -1.46 -21.62
CA ALA A 139 7.89 -2.34 -22.37
C ALA A 139 8.20 -1.79 -23.77
N SER A 140 7.24 -1.09 -24.39
CA SER A 140 7.41 -0.34 -25.64
C SER A 140 8.15 0.99 -25.48
N SER A 141 8.69 1.30 -24.30
CA SER A 141 9.42 2.54 -23.98
C SER A 141 8.58 3.84 -24.06
N CYS A 142 7.25 3.73 -23.97
CA CYS A 142 6.37 4.89 -23.88
C CYS A 142 6.58 5.65 -22.57
N GLN A 143 6.56 6.98 -22.64
CA GLN A 143 6.64 7.87 -21.48
C GLN A 143 5.29 7.95 -20.76
N THR A 144 5.32 8.37 -19.49
CA THR A 144 4.11 8.45 -18.63
C THR A 144 2.97 9.24 -19.28
N ASP A 145 3.27 10.35 -19.96
CA ASP A 145 2.26 11.19 -20.60
C ASP A 145 1.69 10.55 -21.88
N GLU A 146 2.49 9.80 -22.61
CA GLU A 146 2.05 9.02 -23.78
C GLU A 146 1.12 7.89 -23.36
N ILE A 147 1.49 7.16 -22.29
CA ILE A 147 0.66 6.10 -21.71
C ILE A 147 -0.68 6.68 -21.19
N ALA A 148 -0.62 7.84 -20.54
CA ALA A 148 -1.79 8.53 -20.02
C ALA A 148 -2.76 8.91 -21.15
N ALA A 149 -2.22 9.45 -22.25
CA ALA A 149 -2.99 9.81 -23.44
C ALA A 149 -3.62 8.58 -24.11
N GLU A 150 -2.84 7.52 -24.33
CA GLU A 150 -3.26 6.27 -25.00
C GLU A 150 -4.36 5.56 -24.21
N LEU A 151 -4.23 5.48 -22.88
CA LEU A 151 -5.18 4.76 -22.03
C LEU A 151 -6.31 5.65 -21.48
N HIS A 152 -6.35 6.93 -21.85
CA HIS A 152 -7.29 7.93 -21.38
C HIS A 152 -7.39 8.02 -19.84
N ILE A 153 -6.23 8.02 -19.18
CA ILE A 153 -6.10 8.13 -17.72
C ILE A 153 -5.13 9.25 -17.34
N SER A 154 -5.09 9.64 -16.07
CA SER A 154 -4.13 10.66 -15.63
C SER A 154 -2.69 10.09 -15.50
N PRO A 155 -1.64 10.91 -15.68
CA PRO A 155 -0.26 10.51 -15.41
C PRO A 155 -0.05 9.97 -13.98
N CYS A 156 -0.78 10.53 -13.01
CA CYS A 156 -0.79 10.03 -11.64
C CYS A 156 -1.33 8.59 -11.54
N THR A 157 -2.38 8.26 -12.31
CA THR A 157 -2.91 6.89 -12.38
C THR A 157 -1.92 5.93 -13.05
N VAL A 158 -1.22 6.36 -14.10
CA VAL A 158 -0.14 5.58 -14.72
C VAL A 158 0.97 5.29 -13.70
N ASN A 159 1.42 6.30 -12.96
CA ASN A 159 2.43 6.12 -11.91
C ASN A 159 1.94 5.13 -10.84
N ARG A 160 0.67 5.19 -10.42
CA ARG A 160 0.10 4.22 -9.47
C ARG A 160 0.12 2.79 -10.02
N HIS A 161 -0.29 2.58 -11.27
CA HIS A 161 -0.19 1.27 -11.91
C HIS A 161 1.25 0.78 -11.97
N ARG A 162 2.20 1.65 -12.33
CA ARG A 162 3.63 1.33 -12.33
C ARG A 162 4.12 0.87 -10.95
N GLU A 163 3.79 1.58 -9.89
CA GLU A 163 4.19 1.21 -8.53
C GLU A 163 3.57 -0.13 -8.08
N ASN A 164 2.32 -0.38 -8.45
CA ASN A 164 1.68 -1.68 -8.20
C ASN A 164 2.38 -2.80 -8.99
N ILE A 165 2.61 -2.62 -10.29
CA ILE A 165 3.32 -3.61 -11.12
C ILE A 165 4.68 -3.92 -10.49
N LYS A 166 5.48 -2.89 -10.16
CA LYS A 166 6.80 -3.05 -9.51
C LYS A 166 6.71 -3.91 -8.25
N ALA A 167 5.75 -3.64 -7.38
CA ALA A 167 5.54 -4.42 -6.17
C ALA A 167 5.18 -5.88 -6.50
N LYS A 168 4.19 -6.09 -7.38
CA LYS A 168 3.66 -7.42 -7.74
C LYS A 168 4.71 -8.34 -8.39
N ILE A 169 5.56 -7.79 -9.25
CA ILE A 169 6.65 -8.54 -9.92
C ILE A 169 8.00 -8.45 -9.19
N LYS A 170 8.04 -7.78 -8.03
CA LYS A 170 9.20 -7.63 -7.14
C LYS A 170 10.43 -7.02 -7.83
N VAL A 171 10.22 -5.93 -8.56
CA VAL A 171 11.30 -5.15 -9.20
C VAL A 171 11.34 -3.72 -8.66
N ARG A 172 12.50 -3.08 -8.76
CA ARG A 172 12.77 -1.78 -8.12
C ARG A 172 12.60 -0.60 -9.06
N ASN A 173 12.85 -0.79 -10.36
CA ASN A 173 12.88 0.30 -11.33
C ASN A 173 12.33 -0.15 -12.70
N VAL A 174 12.12 0.82 -13.58
CA VAL A 174 11.55 0.61 -14.92
C VAL A 174 12.44 -0.28 -15.79
N GLY A 175 13.77 -0.17 -15.68
CA GLY A 175 14.69 -1.04 -16.43
C GLY A 175 14.55 -2.52 -16.05
N GLU A 176 14.35 -2.81 -14.76
CA GLU A 176 14.04 -4.16 -14.28
C GLU A 176 12.65 -4.63 -14.73
N MET A 177 11.66 -3.74 -14.83
CA MET A 177 10.34 -4.06 -15.40
C MET A 177 10.47 -4.52 -16.86
N ILE A 178 11.18 -3.75 -17.69
CA ILE A 178 11.42 -4.09 -19.11
C ILE A 178 12.17 -5.42 -19.21
N SER A 179 13.20 -5.60 -18.38
CA SER A 179 13.96 -6.86 -18.30
C SER A 179 13.08 -8.04 -17.87
N TYR A 180 12.11 -7.82 -16.97
CA TYR A 180 11.14 -8.83 -16.56
C TYR A 180 10.20 -9.20 -17.71
N TRP A 181 9.69 -8.22 -18.46
CA TRP A 181 8.81 -8.44 -19.62
C TRP A 181 9.44 -9.40 -20.63
N HIS A 182 10.68 -9.12 -21.05
CA HIS A 182 11.38 -9.94 -22.03
C HIS A 182 11.77 -11.31 -21.50
N ARG A 183 12.25 -11.41 -20.24
CA ARG A 183 12.64 -12.70 -19.64
C ARG A 183 11.47 -13.67 -19.50
N ASN A 184 10.27 -13.17 -19.23
CA ASN A 184 9.07 -13.98 -19.06
C ASN A 184 8.26 -14.11 -20.36
N GLN A 185 8.76 -13.61 -21.50
CA GLN A 185 8.10 -13.65 -22.80
C GLN A 185 6.64 -13.16 -22.76
N MET A 186 6.39 -12.10 -21.99
CA MET A 186 5.05 -11.51 -21.89
C MET A 186 4.67 -10.92 -23.25
N LYS A 187 3.41 -11.12 -23.68
CA LYS A 187 2.85 -10.66 -24.96
C LYS A 187 1.68 -9.73 -24.71
#